data_AF-A0A1V5R5D8-F1
#
_entry.id   AF-A0A1V5R5D8-F1
#
_cell.length_a   1.000
_cell.length_b   1.000
_cell.length_c   1.000
_cell.angle_alpha   90.00
_cell.angle_beta   90.00
_cell.angle_gamma   90.00
#
_symmetry.space_group_name_H-M   'P 1'
#
loop_
_entity.id
_entity.type
_entity.pdbx_description
1 polymer ?
#
loop_
_entity_poly.entity_id
_entity_poly.type
_entity_poly.pdbx_seq_one_letter_code
_entity_poly.pdbx_strand_id
1 'polypeptide(L)'
;MLSAMSTSGRRILGLVMLGGVLVAGALWWRERLRRHPITYQVGIVHGQHAWDRAAFGEALDEAAGLWNDAAGRVLLRRDPKGVLRVNLVYDHRQEAVDRLKTEGLRLDGSRASYEALRDRVEGLRTEFVAEREALERDLDAHHRDAVRFNAEVAEARRTGGVSPEAVQRLERTRIELDRSRGDLRNRQAALKDHNDALNGLIELLNQQAAAHNARLASLQGVESDLGESFCKGLYRQEGGRRSITIYQANGRDDLVRVLAHELGHALGLEHLPEPDAVMHSHMRTDTPELTAADRAALLARFRR
;
A
#
# COMPACT_ATOMS: atom_id res chain seq x y z
N MET A 1 -32.88 -3.52 64.55
CA MET A 1 -33.68 -3.38 63.32
C MET A 1 -33.51 -1.96 62.80
N LEU A 2 -32.79 -1.79 61.69
CA LEU A 2 -33.02 -0.81 60.62
C LEU A 2 -31.81 -0.91 59.66
N SER A 3 -32.04 -1.67 58.59
CA SER A 3 -31.12 -1.86 57.48
C SER A 3 -31.14 -0.66 56.53
N ALA A 4 -29.93 -0.34 56.06
CA ALA A 4 -29.55 0.14 54.72
C ALA A 4 -30.62 0.77 53.81
N MET A 5 -30.39 2.05 53.44
CA MET A 5 -30.88 2.62 52.19
C MET A 5 -29.78 3.39 51.45
N SER A 6 -29.39 2.80 50.31
CA SER A 6 -29.08 3.41 49.00
C SER A 6 -28.11 4.59 48.89
N THR A 7 -26.87 4.28 48.48
CA THR A 7 -26.00 5.17 47.69
C THR A 7 -25.90 4.67 46.25
N SER A 8 -26.96 4.85 45.48
CA SER A 8 -26.91 4.70 44.00
C SER A 8 -27.14 6.05 43.35
N GLY A 9 -26.07 6.75 42.98
CA GLY A 9 -26.20 8.07 42.36
C GLY A 9 -24.96 8.65 41.68
N ARG A 10 -23.91 7.87 41.40
CA ARG A 10 -22.68 8.41 40.77
C ARG A 10 -22.01 7.44 39.80
N ARG A 11 -22.74 6.89 38.82
CA ARG A 11 -22.13 6.14 37.69
C ARG A 11 -22.85 6.27 36.34
N ILE A 12 -23.49 7.42 36.04
CA ILE A 12 -24.07 7.67 34.69
C ILE A 12 -23.57 8.99 34.06
N LEU A 13 -22.91 9.88 34.80
CA LEU A 13 -22.49 11.18 34.25
C LEU A 13 -21.23 11.14 33.35
N GLY A 14 -20.49 10.02 33.32
CA GLY A 14 -19.26 9.89 32.52
C GLY A 14 -19.48 9.54 31.05
N LEU A 15 -20.56 8.81 30.72
CA LEU A 15 -20.85 8.38 29.34
C LEU A 15 -21.61 9.43 28.53
N VAL A 16 -22.46 10.24 29.18
CA VAL A 16 -23.23 11.30 28.51
C VAL A 16 -22.34 12.49 28.13
N MET A 17 -21.31 12.81 28.93
CA MET A 17 -20.37 13.90 28.61
C MET A 17 -19.39 13.53 27.50
N LEU A 18 -18.90 12.28 27.44
CA LEU A 18 -18.04 11.83 26.34
C LEU A 18 -18.82 11.72 25.02
N GLY A 19 -20.04 11.16 25.07
CA GLY A 19 -20.96 11.15 23.93
C GLY A 19 -21.36 12.56 23.50
N GLY A 20 -21.62 13.47 24.44
CA GLY A 20 -21.93 14.88 24.18
C GLY A 20 -20.78 15.65 23.54
N VAL A 21 -19.53 15.41 23.94
CA VAL A 21 -18.34 16.04 23.34
C VAL A 21 -18.05 15.47 21.94
N LEU A 22 -18.21 14.16 21.73
CA LEU A 22 -18.06 13.55 20.41
C LEU A 22 -19.17 14.00 19.44
N VAL A 23 -20.42 14.07 19.90
CA VAL A 23 -21.56 14.57 19.12
C VAL A 23 -21.43 16.08 18.86
N ALA A 24 -21.03 16.89 19.85
CA ALA A 24 -20.78 18.32 19.66
C ALA A 24 -19.60 18.58 18.73
N GLY A 25 -18.53 17.78 18.79
CA GLY A 25 -17.41 17.82 17.85
C GLY A 25 -17.83 17.48 16.42
N ALA A 26 -18.66 16.45 16.25
CA ALA A 26 -19.22 16.07 14.96
C ALA A 26 -20.18 17.14 14.39
N LEU A 27 -21.02 17.76 15.24
CA LEU A 27 -21.95 18.83 14.86
C LEU A 27 -21.23 20.15 14.52
N TRP A 28 -20.23 20.55 15.32
CA TRP A 28 -19.38 21.72 15.05
C TRP A 28 -18.58 21.54 13.74
N TRP A 29 -18.07 20.32 13.51
CA TRP A 29 -17.40 19.97 12.26
C TRP A 29 -18.36 20.02 11.05
N ARG A 30 -19.61 19.55 11.23
CA ARG A 30 -20.69 19.67 10.24
C ARG A 30 -20.91 21.12 9.83
N GLU A 31 -21.00 22.03 10.80
CA GLU A 31 -21.26 23.45 10.57
C GLU A 31 -20.03 24.18 9.98
N ARG A 32 -18.81 23.77 10.35
CA ARG A 32 -17.57 24.33 9.79
C ARG A 32 -17.39 23.97 8.30
N LEU A 33 -17.64 22.72 7.91
CA LEU A 33 -17.62 22.30 6.50
C LEU A 33 -18.74 22.94 5.66
N ARG A 34 -19.83 23.37 6.30
CA ARG A 34 -20.85 24.19 5.61
C ARG A 34 -20.34 25.58 5.27
N ARG A 35 -19.47 26.16 6.10
CA ARG A 35 -19.03 27.56 6.00
C ARG A 35 -17.66 27.73 5.33
N HIS A 36 -16.78 26.74 5.40
CA HIS A 36 -15.44 26.81 4.83
C HIS A 36 -15.05 25.50 4.13
N PRO A 37 -14.47 25.56 2.92
CA PRO A 37 -13.97 24.38 2.23
C PRO A 37 -12.81 23.75 3.01
N ILE A 38 -12.65 22.43 2.88
CA ILE A 38 -11.41 21.76 3.26
C ILE A 38 -10.34 22.19 2.26
N THR A 39 -9.27 22.79 2.77
CA THR A 39 -8.11 23.11 1.95
C THR A 39 -7.16 21.93 1.90
N TYR A 40 -6.73 21.54 0.71
CA TYR A 40 -5.76 20.47 0.51
C TYR A 40 -4.50 20.98 -0.18
N GLN A 41 -3.39 20.29 0.09
CA GLN A 41 -2.09 20.55 -0.54
C GLN A 41 -1.49 19.25 -1.06
N VAL A 42 -0.78 19.34 -2.19
CA VAL A 42 0.09 18.27 -2.66
C VAL A 42 1.29 18.18 -1.70
N GLY A 43 1.46 17.01 -1.09
CA GLY A 43 2.52 16.67 -0.16
C GLY A 43 3.72 16.02 -0.85
N ILE A 44 4.17 14.90 -0.29
CA ILE A 44 5.28 14.12 -0.86
C ILE A 44 4.79 13.47 -2.16
N VAL A 45 5.61 13.54 -3.21
CA VAL A 45 5.40 12.80 -4.47
C VAL A 45 6.71 12.10 -4.78
N HIS A 46 6.73 10.79 -4.69
CA HIS A 46 7.90 9.97 -5.05
C HIS A 46 8.08 9.98 -6.58
N GLY A 47 9.28 10.34 -7.05
CA GLY A 47 9.55 10.54 -8.48
C GLY A 47 9.63 9.26 -9.32
N GLN A 48 9.55 8.08 -8.70
CA GLN A 48 9.49 6.78 -9.37
C GLN A 48 8.12 6.51 -10.01
N HIS A 49 7.09 7.25 -9.61
CA HIS A 49 5.78 7.19 -10.24
C HIS A 49 5.80 7.72 -11.67
N ALA A 50 4.88 7.23 -12.50
CA ALA A 50 4.61 7.82 -13.82
C ALA A 50 4.06 9.26 -13.75
N TRP A 51 3.61 9.70 -12.56
CA TRP A 51 3.08 11.03 -12.33
C TRP A 51 4.09 11.89 -11.58
N ASP A 52 4.49 12.99 -12.21
CA ASP A 52 5.18 14.05 -11.49
C ASP A 52 4.22 14.82 -10.56
N ARG A 53 4.77 15.78 -9.83
CA ARG A 53 4.01 16.59 -8.88
C ARG A 53 2.90 17.40 -9.53
N ALA A 54 3.07 17.85 -10.77
CA ALA A 54 2.09 18.64 -11.48
C ALA A 54 0.93 17.75 -11.94
N ALA A 55 1.23 16.62 -12.59
CA ALA A 55 0.26 15.64 -13.05
C ALA A 55 -0.55 15.03 -11.88
N PHE A 56 0.12 14.68 -10.77
CA PHE A 56 -0.57 14.24 -9.55
C PHE A 56 -1.44 15.36 -8.97
N GLY A 57 -0.96 16.60 -9.08
CA GLY A 57 -1.73 17.77 -8.76
C GLY A 57 -3.02 17.87 -9.57
N GLU A 58 -2.96 17.80 -10.89
CA GLU A 58 -4.14 17.87 -11.75
C GLU A 58 -5.14 16.76 -11.41
N ALA A 59 -4.67 15.55 -11.11
CA ALA A 59 -5.53 14.43 -10.69
C ALA A 59 -6.30 14.72 -9.39
N LEU A 60 -5.63 15.33 -8.43
CA LEU A 60 -6.24 15.71 -7.15
C LEU A 60 -7.27 16.84 -7.33
N ASP A 61 -7.01 17.78 -8.23
CA ASP A 61 -7.94 18.89 -8.51
C ASP A 61 -9.20 18.39 -9.20
N GLU A 62 -9.03 17.46 -10.15
CA GLU A 62 -10.13 16.76 -10.82
C GLU A 62 -10.99 15.97 -9.83
N ALA A 63 -10.36 15.14 -8.98
CA ALA A 63 -11.07 14.36 -7.96
C ALA A 63 -11.85 15.25 -6.97
N ALA A 64 -11.28 16.39 -6.58
CA ALA A 64 -11.98 17.39 -5.76
C ALA A 64 -13.14 18.05 -6.52
N GLY A 65 -12.98 18.28 -7.82
CA GLY A 65 -13.99 18.82 -8.73
C GLY A 65 -15.26 17.97 -8.74
N LEU A 66 -15.13 16.65 -8.83
CA LEU A 66 -16.26 15.71 -8.83
C LEU A 66 -17.21 15.94 -7.63
N TRP A 67 -16.64 16.05 -6.42
CA TRP A 67 -17.40 16.30 -5.21
C TRP A 67 -17.96 17.72 -5.13
N ASN A 68 -17.21 18.72 -5.59
CA ASN A 68 -17.66 20.11 -5.64
C ASN A 68 -18.87 20.28 -6.57
N ASP A 69 -18.80 19.66 -7.75
CA ASP A 69 -19.87 19.68 -8.76
C ASP A 69 -21.12 18.96 -8.24
N ALA A 70 -20.95 17.78 -7.64
CA ALA A 70 -22.04 17.05 -7.00
C ALA A 70 -22.73 17.86 -5.87
N ALA A 71 -21.97 18.69 -5.16
CA ALA A 71 -22.49 19.54 -4.10
C ALA A 71 -23.07 20.89 -4.60
N GLY A 72 -22.80 21.26 -5.85
CA GLY A 72 -23.10 22.60 -6.39
C GLY A 72 -22.38 23.73 -5.66
N ARG A 73 -21.28 23.44 -4.94
CA ARG A 73 -20.48 24.42 -4.18
C ARG A 73 -19.08 23.89 -3.91
N VAL A 74 -18.15 24.81 -3.62
CA VAL A 74 -16.77 24.44 -3.26
C VAL A 74 -16.71 23.85 -1.86
N LEU A 75 -16.52 22.53 -1.78
CA LEU A 75 -16.24 21.77 -0.56
C LEU A 75 -14.74 21.54 -0.35
N LEU A 76 -14.01 21.36 -1.45
CA LEU A 76 -12.59 21.04 -1.49
C LEU A 76 -11.87 22.06 -2.35
N ARG A 77 -10.75 22.60 -1.86
CA ARG A 77 -9.97 23.62 -2.58
C ARG A 77 -8.48 23.40 -2.40
N ARG A 78 -7.71 23.47 -3.50
CA ARG A 78 -6.25 23.50 -3.42
C ARG A 78 -5.77 24.78 -2.72
N ASP A 79 -4.87 24.63 -1.76
CA ASP A 79 -4.16 25.71 -1.10
C ASP A 79 -2.73 25.23 -0.78
N PRO A 80 -1.67 25.99 -1.09
CA PRO A 80 -0.29 25.61 -0.75
C PRO A 80 -0.03 25.39 0.75
N LYS A 81 -0.91 25.91 1.61
CA LYS A 81 -0.91 25.74 3.07
C LYS A 81 -2.14 24.95 3.54
N GLY A 82 -2.70 24.13 2.66
CA GLY A 82 -3.88 23.31 2.93
C GLY A 82 -3.69 22.39 4.13
N VAL A 83 -4.75 22.25 4.93
CA VAL A 83 -4.72 21.42 6.15
C VAL A 83 -4.70 19.92 5.84
N LEU A 84 -5.26 19.51 4.69
CA LEU A 84 -5.24 18.14 4.21
C LEU A 84 -4.03 17.93 3.31
N ARG A 85 -3.05 17.16 3.78
CA ARG A 85 -1.88 16.82 2.96
C ARG A 85 -2.13 15.54 2.17
N VAL A 86 -1.97 15.59 0.85
CA VAL A 86 -2.15 14.42 -0.02
C VAL A 86 -0.79 14.00 -0.58
N ASN A 87 -0.35 12.78 -0.28
CA ASN A 87 0.94 12.24 -0.70
C ASN A 87 0.75 11.13 -1.74
N LEU A 88 1.75 10.97 -2.61
CA LEU A 88 1.91 9.86 -3.53
C LEU A 88 3.22 9.14 -3.18
N VAL A 89 3.09 7.94 -2.62
CA VAL A 89 4.22 7.12 -2.16
C VAL A 89 4.40 5.97 -3.14
N TYR A 90 5.62 5.81 -3.63
CA TYR A 90 6.01 4.63 -4.40
C TYR A 90 6.53 3.57 -3.44
N ASP A 91 5.76 2.50 -3.25
CA ASP A 91 6.15 1.31 -2.50
C ASP A 91 6.01 0.05 -3.38
N HIS A 92 6.17 -1.12 -2.75
CA HIS A 92 6.13 -2.42 -3.44
C HIS A 92 4.79 -2.69 -4.16
N ARG A 93 3.69 -2.02 -3.78
CA ARG A 93 2.39 -2.16 -4.45
C ARG A 93 2.39 -1.46 -5.81
N GLN A 94 2.89 -0.24 -5.89
CA GLN A 94 3.04 0.44 -7.19
C GLN A 94 4.07 -0.28 -8.06
N GLU A 95 5.18 -0.73 -7.47
CA GLU A 95 6.21 -1.46 -8.20
C GLU A 95 5.67 -2.73 -8.86
N ALA A 96 4.83 -3.48 -8.14
CA ALA A 96 4.17 -4.66 -8.67
C ALA A 96 3.28 -4.33 -9.88
N VAL A 97 2.49 -3.25 -9.81
CA VAL A 97 1.65 -2.78 -10.93
C VAL A 97 2.48 -2.43 -12.15
N ASP A 98 3.55 -1.67 -11.96
CA ASP A 98 4.37 -1.19 -13.08
C ASP A 98 5.20 -2.31 -13.72
N ARG A 99 5.63 -3.31 -12.93
CA ARG A 99 6.24 -4.53 -13.44
C ARG A 99 5.28 -5.32 -14.33
N LEU A 100 4.03 -5.52 -13.90
CA LEU A 100 3.03 -6.22 -14.69
C LEU A 100 2.69 -5.51 -16.01
N LYS A 101 2.63 -4.17 -16.00
CA LYS A 101 2.47 -3.38 -17.23
C LYS A 101 3.59 -3.62 -18.22
N THR A 102 4.84 -3.71 -17.73
CA THR A 102 6.01 -4.02 -18.56
C THR A 102 5.92 -5.43 -19.18
N GLU A 103 5.32 -6.37 -18.45
CA GLU A 103 5.06 -7.74 -18.92
C GLU A 103 3.80 -7.86 -19.81
N GLY A 104 3.08 -6.77 -20.05
CA GLY A 104 1.85 -6.75 -20.86
C GLY A 104 0.63 -7.37 -20.17
N LEU A 105 0.71 -7.63 -18.87
CA LEU A 105 -0.39 -8.17 -18.09
C LEU A 105 -1.38 -7.06 -17.73
N ARG A 106 -2.67 -7.33 -17.98
CA ARG A 106 -3.76 -6.40 -17.69
C ARG A 106 -4.29 -6.61 -16.29
N LEU A 107 -4.61 -5.51 -15.60
CA LEU A 107 -5.28 -5.49 -14.30
C LEU A 107 -6.67 -4.85 -14.47
N ASP A 108 -7.61 -5.61 -15.04
CA ASP A 108 -8.97 -5.11 -15.38
C ASP A 108 -10.10 -5.81 -14.61
N GLY A 109 -9.78 -6.47 -13.49
CA GLY A 109 -10.74 -7.14 -12.61
C GLY A 109 -11.45 -8.35 -13.24
N SER A 110 -11.02 -8.76 -14.44
CA SER A 110 -11.55 -9.94 -15.12
C SER A 110 -11.00 -11.23 -14.51
N ARG A 111 -11.75 -12.32 -14.64
CA ARG A 111 -11.29 -13.66 -14.23
C ARG A 111 -10.00 -14.06 -14.97
N ALA A 112 -9.86 -13.67 -16.23
CA ALA A 112 -8.66 -13.92 -17.02
C ALA A 112 -7.45 -13.17 -16.47
N SER A 113 -7.62 -11.90 -16.07
CA SER A 113 -6.57 -11.11 -15.38
C SER A 113 -6.14 -11.78 -14.07
N TYR A 114 -7.10 -12.23 -13.26
CA TYR A 114 -6.82 -12.95 -12.01
C TYR A 114 -6.08 -14.27 -12.23
N GLU A 115 -6.53 -15.11 -13.17
CA GLU A 115 -5.88 -16.39 -13.48
C GLU A 115 -4.46 -16.18 -14.01
N ALA A 116 -4.25 -15.20 -14.90
CA ALA A 116 -2.92 -14.86 -15.40
C ALA A 116 -1.98 -14.35 -14.29
N LEU A 117 -2.47 -13.51 -13.38
CA LEU A 117 -1.69 -13.04 -12.24
C LEU A 117 -1.34 -14.19 -11.27
N ARG A 118 -2.29 -15.08 -10.99
CA ARG A 118 -2.06 -16.27 -10.17
C ARG A 118 -0.98 -17.15 -10.77
N ASP A 119 -1.08 -17.46 -12.05
CA ASP A 119 -0.13 -18.33 -12.74
C ASP A 119 1.27 -17.68 -12.78
N ARG A 120 1.35 -16.35 -12.92
CA ARG A 120 2.62 -15.60 -12.81
C ARG A 120 3.23 -15.67 -11.42
N VAL A 121 2.42 -15.50 -10.36
CA VAL A 121 2.86 -15.62 -8.96
C VAL A 121 3.41 -17.03 -8.67
N GLU A 122 2.72 -18.08 -9.12
CA GLU A 122 3.18 -19.46 -8.94
C GLU A 122 4.48 -19.75 -9.71
N GLY A 123 4.63 -19.20 -10.93
CA GLY A 123 5.87 -19.28 -11.69
C GLY A 123 7.04 -18.63 -10.98
N LEU A 124 6.88 -17.37 -10.56
CA LEU A 124 7.91 -16.62 -9.82
C LEU A 124 8.26 -17.28 -8.48
N ARG A 125 7.28 -17.84 -7.78
CA ARG A 125 7.51 -18.61 -6.55
C ARG A 125 8.40 -19.82 -6.81
N THR A 126 8.16 -20.53 -7.91
CA THR A 126 8.96 -21.69 -8.32
C THR A 126 10.40 -21.27 -8.62
N GLU A 127 10.58 -20.19 -9.38
CA GLU A 127 11.90 -19.61 -9.69
C GLU A 127 12.64 -19.17 -8.42
N PHE A 128 11.98 -18.43 -7.55
CA PHE A 128 12.53 -17.98 -6.26
C PHE A 128 13.03 -19.14 -5.39
N VAL A 129 12.25 -20.22 -5.28
CA VAL A 129 12.66 -21.41 -4.51
C VAL A 129 13.90 -22.05 -5.13
N ALA A 130 13.94 -22.20 -6.45
CA ALA A 130 15.09 -22.77 -7.15
C ALA A 130 16.37 -21.91 -7.00
N GLU A 131 16.23 -20.58 -7.12
CA GLU A 131 17.33 -19.62 -6.92
C GLU A 131 17.86 -19.65 -5.49
N ARG A 132 16.97 -19.68 -4.50
CA ARG A 132 17.33 -19.79 -3.08
C ARG A 132 18.12 -21.07 -2.81
N GLU A 133 17.62 -22.22 -3.27
CA GLU A 133 18.31 -23.50 -3.07
C GLU A 133 19.67 -23.54 -3.78
N ALA A 134 19.79 -22.95 -4.97
CA ALA A 134 21.06 -22.84 -5.67
C ALA A 134 22.05 -21.95 -4.90
N LEU A 135 21.58 -20.82 -4.38
CA LEU A 135 22.40 -19.90 -3.58
C LEU A 135 22.86 -20.53 -2.27
N GLU A 136 21.99 -21.26 -1.58
CA GLU A 136 22.34 -22.01 -0.36
C GLU A 136 23.44 -23.05 -0.66
N ARG A 137 23.30 -23.83 -1.74
CA ARG A 137 24.33 -24.79 -2.16
C ARG A 137 25.68 -24.13 -2.46
N ASP A 138 25.67 -22.97 -3.11
CA ASP A 138 26.90 -22.27 -3.49
C ASP A 138 27.56 -21.56 -2.30
N LEU A 139 26.77 -21.07 -1.34
CA LEU A 139 27.28 -20.57 -0.06
C LEU A 139 28.00 -21.68 0.71
N ASP A 140 27.42 -22.88 0.77
CA ASP A 140 28.04 -24.04 1.42
C ASP A 140 29.32 -24.51 0.70
N ALA A 141 29.32 -24.48 -0.64
CA ALA A 141 30.53 -24.76 -1.43
C ALA A 141 31.63 -23.74 -1.15
N HIS A 142 31.31 -22.45 -1.20
CA HIS A 142 32.24 -21.37 -0.90
C HIS A 142 32.81 -21.47 0.51
N HIS A 143 31.98 -21.79 1.50
CA HIS A 143 32.43 -21.99 2.88
C HIS A 143 33.44 -23.14 2.99
N ARG A 144 33.16 -24.29 2.36
CA ARG A 144 34.09 -25.43 2.32
C ARG A 144 35.40 -25.08 1.64
N ASP A 145 35.35 -24.35 0.53
CA ASP A 145 36.54 -23.93 -0.21
C ASP A 145 37.39 -22.93 0.58
N ALA A 146 36.75 -21.99 1.30
CA ALA A 146 37.43 -21.07 2.19
C ALA A 146 38.12 -21.79 3.38
N VAL A 147 37.45 -22.79 3.97
CA VAL A 147 38.05 -23.62 5.03
C VAL A 147 39.26 -24.39 4.50
N ARG A 148 39.16 -25.00 3.31
CA ARG A 148 40.28 -25.71 2.67
C ARG A 148 41.45 -24.78 2.38
N PHE A 149 41.19 -23.62 1.80
CA PHE A 149 42.20 -22.60 1.52
C PHE A 149 42.92 -22.14 2.80
N ASN A 150 42.17 -21.87 3.88
CA ASN A 150 42.76 -21.46 5.16
C ASN A 150 43.67 -22.56 5.75
N ALA A 151 43.29 -23.83 5.61
CA ALA A 151 44.12 -24.96 6.05
C ALA A 151 45.42 -25.08 5.22
N GLU A 152 45.34 -24.91 3.89
CA GLU A 152 46.51 -24.91 3.00
C GLU A 152 47.48 -23.77 3.33
N VAL A 153 46.95 -22.56 3.57
CA VAL A 153 47.77 -21.41 3.99
C VAL A 153 48.45 -21.67 5.34
N ALA A 154 47.75 -22.29 6.29
CA ALA A 154 48.31 -22.62 7.61
C ALA A 154 49.43 -23.68 7.52
N GLU A 155 49.26 -24.70 6.69
CA GLU A 155 50.30 -25.72 6.44
C GLU A 155 51.53 -25.12 5.76
N ALA A 156 51.33 -24.27 4.75
CA ALA A 156 52.40 -23.57 4.04
C ALA A 156 53.22 -22.67 4.98
N ARG A 157 52.58 -22.03 5.97
CA ARG A 157 53.27 -21.25 7.01
C ARG A 157 54.10 -22.11 7.97
N ARG A 158 53.62 -23.31 8.30
CA ARG A 158 54.31 -24.23 9.24
C ARG A 158 55.56 -24.89 8.64
N THR A 159 55.53 -25.19 7.34
CA THR A 159 56.60 -25.93 6.65
C THR A 159 57.80 -25.07 6.25
N GLY A 160 57.74 -23.75 6.42
CA GLY A 160 58.91 -22.86 6.35
C GLY A 160 59.50 -22.61 4.96
N GLY A 161 58.89 -23.14 3.89
CA GLY A 161 59.30 -22.90 2.51
C GLY A 161 58.14 -23.11 1.54
N VAL A 162 57.63 -22.03 0.96
CA VAL A 162 56.56 -22.07 -0.05
C VAL A 162 57.20 -21.88 -1.42
N SER A 163 57.08 -22.87 -2.31
CA SER A 163 57.61 -22.74 -3.66
C SER A 163 56.90 -21.61 -4.42
N PRO A 164 57.55 -20.95 -5.40
CA PRO A 164 56.89 -19.92 -6.23
C PRO A 164 55.58 -20.42 -6.86
N GLU A 165 55.52 -21.69 -7.26
CA GLU A 165 54.32 -22.32 -7.81
C GLU A 165 53.21 -22.44 -6.77
N ALA A 166 53.55 -22.77 -5.52
CA ALA A 166 52.58 -22.84 -4.43
C ALA A 166 52.03 -21.45 -4.08
N VAL A 167 52.86 -20.41 -4.08
CA VAL A 167 52.41 -19.02 -3.91
C VAL A 167 51.44 -18.63 -5.02
N GLN A 168 51.78 -18.90 -6.29
CA GLN A 168 50.90 -18.59 -7.42
C GLN A 168 49.56 -19.34 -7.35
N ARG A 169 49.57 -20.61 -6.93
CA ARG A 169 48.31 -21.36 -6.74
C ARG A 169 47.44 -20.75 -5.65
N LEU A 170 48.00 -20.43 -4.48
CA LEU A 170 47.26 -19.82 -3.38
C LEU A 170 46.69 -18.44 -3.76
N GLU A 171 47.45 -17.63 -4.51
CA GLU A 171 46.96 -16.35 -5.01
C GLU A 171 45.81 -16.51 -6.01
N ARG A 172 45.86 -17.51 -6.92
CA ARG A 172 44.73 -17.82 -7.81
C ARG A 172 43.49 -18.23 -7.03
N THR A 173 43.63 -19.15 -6.06
CA THR A 173 42.53 -19.59 -5.21
C THR A 173 41.93 -18.43 -4.41
N ARG A 174 42.77 -17.53 -3.87
CA ARG A 174 42.28 -16.32 -3.18
C ARG A 174 41.41 -15.46 -4.09
N ILE A 175 41.91 -15.19 -5.30
CA ILE A 175 41.19 -14.37 -6.28
C ILE A 175 39.86 -15.03 -6.68
N GLU A 176 39.85 -16.34 -6.88
CA GLU A 176 38.62 -17.11 -7.18
C GLU A 176 37.61 -17.05 -6.04
N LEU A 177 38.05 -17.24 -4.79
CA LEU A 177 37.20 -17.07 -3.60
C LEU A 177 36.67 -15.64 -3.47
N ASP A 178 37.49 -14.62 -3.69
CA ASP A 178 37.05 -13.22 -3.64
C ASP A 178 35.99 -12.92 -4.71
N ARG A 179 36.15 -13.45 -5.93
CA ARG A 179 35.13 -13.34 -6.99
C ARG A 179 33.85 -14.09 -6.63
N SER A 180 33.97 -15.33 -6.16
CA SER A 180 32.83 -16.15 -5.71
C SER A 180 32.04 -15.43 -4.60
N ARG A 181 32.73 -14.84 -3.62
CA ARG A 181 32.07 -14.03 -2.57
C ARG A 181 31.33 -12.82 -3.14
N GLY A 182 31.89 -12.16 -4.15
CA GLY A 182 31.24 -11.05 -4.84
C GLY A 182 29.97 -11.48 -5.57
N ASP A 183 30.03 -12.57 -6.32
CA ASP A 183 28.88 -13.17 -7.02
C ASP A 183 27.76 -13.57 -6.04
N LEU A 184 28.11 -14.28 -4.96
CA LEU A 184 27.16 -14.71 -3.94
C LEU A 184 26.44 -13.52 -3.27
N ARG A 185 27.14 -12.42 -3.01
CA ARG A 185 26.53 -11.19 -2.47
C ARG A 185 25.54 -10.56 -3.46
N ASN A 186 25.89 -10.52 -4.73
CA ASN A 186 25.01 -9.99 -5.77
C ASN A 186 23.75 -10.85 -5.90
N ARG A 187 23.90 -12.18 -5.86
CA ARG A 187 22.77 -13.12 -5.89
C ARG A 187 21.90 -13.04 -4.64
N GLN A 188 22.48 -12.81 -3.46
CA GLN A 188 21.71 -12.52 -2.24
C GLN A 188 20.86 -11.25 -2.36
N ALA A 189 21.42 -10.17 -2.92
CA ALA A 189 20.68 -8.94 -3.16
C ALA A 189 19.56 -9.16 -4.19
N ALA A 190 19.86 -9.82 -5.31
CA ALA A 190 18.87 -10.14 -6.34
C ALA A 190 17.72 -11.01 -5.80
N LEU A 191 18.03 -12.01 -4.96
CA LEU A 191 17.02 -12.87 -4.34
C LEU A 191 16.11 -12.08 -3.38
N LYS A 192 16.65 -11.08 -2.68
CA LYS A 192 15.85 -10.16 -1.86
C LYS A 192 14.90 -9.33 -2.72
N ASP A 193 15.39 -8.77 -3.81
CA ASP A 193 14.57 -7.97 -4.73
C ASP A 193 13.48 -8.83 -5.41
N HIS A 194 13.78 -10.09 -5.73
CA HIS A 194 12.81 -11.07 -6.22
C HIS A 194 11.73 -11.35 -5.16
N ASN A 195 12.11 -11.56 -3.90
CA ASN A 195 11.16 -11.76 -2.80
C ASN A 195 10.22 -10.56 -2.61
N ASP A 196 10.76 -9.34 -2.63
CA ASP A 196 9.96 -8.11 -2.45
C ASP A 196 8.95 -7.95 -3.60
N ALA A 197 9.37 -8.25 -4.84
CA ALA A 197 8.47 -8.26 -5.99
C ALA A 197 7.38 -9.34 -5.90
N LEU A 198 7.74 -10.55 -5.48
CA LEU A 198 6.79 -11.65 -5.29
C LEU A 198 5.73 -11.27 -4.24
N ASN A 199 6.15 -10.64 -3.13
CA ASN A 199 5.23 -10.17 -2.11
C ASN A 199 4.26 -9.10 -2.65
N GLY A 200 4.75 -8.13 -3.43
CA GLY A 200 3.89 -7.13 -4.08
C GLY A 200 2.85 -7.75 -5.03
N LEU A 201 3.23 -8.78 -5.80
CA LEU A 201 2.31 -9.50 -6.67
C LEU A 201 1.30 -10.36 -5.89
N ILE A 202 1.71 -10.98 -4.78
CA ILE A 202 0.81 -11.71 -3.88
C ILE A 202 -0.22 -10.77 -3.26
N GLU A 203 0.20 -9.58 -2.82
CA GLU A 203 -0.73 -8.56 -2.31
C GLU A 203 -1.75 -8.15 -3.37
N LEU A 204 -1.30 -7.92 -4.61
CA LEU A 204 -2.19 -7.58 -5.72
C LEU A 204 -3.16 -8.72 -6.05
N LEU A 205 -2.69 -9.97 -6.04
CA LEU A 205 -3.51 -11.16 -6.24
C LEU A 205 -4.57 -11.28 -5.14
N ASN A 206 -4.18 -11.03 -3.89
CA ASN A 206 -5.09 -11.04 -2.75
C ASN A 206 -6.12 -9.90 -2.84
N GLN A 207 -5.73 -8.71 -3.30
CA GLN A 207 -6.67 -7.61 -3.57
C GLN A 207 -7.70 -8.01 -4.64
N GLN A 208 -7.26 -8.65 -5.74
CA GLN A 208 -8.18 -9.14 -6.77
C GLN A 208 -9.08 -10.28 -6.26
N ALA A 209 -8.53 -11.23 -5.50
CA ALA A 209 -9.30 -12.30 -4.86
C ALA A 209 -10.36 -11.73 -3.92
N ALA A 210 -9.99 -10.73 -3.13
CA ALA A 210 -10.90 -10.05 -2.22
C ALA A 210 -11.99 -9.28 -2.97
N ALA A 211 -11.67 -8.58 -4.06
CA ALA A 211 -12.67 -7.95 -4.92
C ALA A 211 -13.65 -8.98 -5.53
N HIS A 212 -13.16 -10.15 -5.93
CA HIS A 212 -14.01 -11.26 -6.39
C HIS A 212 -14.89 -11.84 -5.28
N ASN A 213 -14.34 -12.05 -4.09
CA ASN A 213 -15.07 -12.58 -2.94
C ASN A 213 -16.10 -11.56 -2.43
N ALA A 214 -15.78 -10.27 -2.38
CA ALA A 214 -16.73 -9.21 -2.07
C ALA A 214 -17.84 -9.11 -3.10
N ARG A 215 -17.57 -9.37 -4.38
CA ARG A 215 -18.63 -9.51 -5.39
C ARG A 215 -19.59 -10.65 -5.05
N LEU A 216 -19.09 -11.79 -4.56
CA LEU A 216 -19.93 -12.90 -4.10
C LEU A 216 -20.66 -12.57 -2.78
N ALA A 217 -19.99 -11.89 -1.86
CA ALA A 217 -20.54 -11.50 -0.56
C ALA A 217 -21.59 -10.40 -0.67
N SER A 218 -21.43 -9.43 -1.58
CA SER A 218 -22.45 -8.41 -1.91
C SER A 218 -23.71 -9.00 -2.53
N LEU A 219 -23.59 -10.12 -3.26
CA LEU A 219 -24.74 -10.92 -3.71
C LEU A 219 -25.41 -11.68 -2.54
N GLN A 220 -24.72 -11.83 -1.41
CA GLN A 220 -25.16 -12.55 -0.21
C GLN A 220 -25.45 -11.63 1.00
N GLY A 221 -25.23 -10.31 0.88
CA GLY A 221 -25.46 -9.32 1.93
C GLY A 221 -24.45 -9.31 3.09
N VAL A 222 -23.21 -9.77 2.89
CA VAL A 222 -22.16 -9.82 3.94
C VAL A 222 -21.05 -8.81 3.64
N GLU A 223 -20.77 -7.89 4.57
CA GLU A 223 -19.60 -7.00 4.49
C GLU A 223 -18.30 -7.77 4.79
N SER A 224 -17.26 -7.53 3.97
CA SER A 224 -15.91 -8.04 4.24
C SER A 224 -15.00 -6.93 4.74
N ASP A 225 -14.46 -7.10 5.94
CA ASP A 225 -13.38 -6.28 6.48
C ASP A 225 -12.06 -6.67 5.79
N LEU A 226 -11.65 -5.89 4.78
CA LEU A 226 -10.27 -5.94 4.30
C LEU A 226 -9.44 -4.96 5.14
N GLY A 227 -8.38 -5.45 5.77
CA GLY A 227 -7.48 -4.60 6.57
C GLY A 227 -6.77 -3.52 5.75
N GLU A 228 -6.17 -2.53 6.44
CA GLU A 228 -5.49 -1.36 5.83
C GLU A 228 -4.43 -1.70 4.76
N SER A 229 -3.84 -2.90 4.81
CA SER A 229 -2.82 -3.37 3.85
C SER A 229 -3.35 -3.56 2.42
N PHE A 230 -4.68 -3.58 2.21
CA PHE A 230 -5.29 -3.83 0.90
C PHE A 230 -5.74 -2.57 0.16
N CYS A 231 -5.58 -1.39 0.76
CA CYS A 231 -6.12 -0.16 0.18
C CYS A 231 -5.13 0.53 -0.78
N LYS A 232 -5.63 0.93 -1.96
CA LYS A 232 -4.89 1.73 -2.96
C LYS A 232 -4.51 3.12 -2.43
N GLY A 233 -5.34 3.65 -1.53
CA GLY A 233 -5.15 4.90 -0.80
C GLY A 233 -5.51 4.74 0.67
N LEU A 234 -5.16 5.73 1.49
CA LEU A 234 -5.56 5.77 2.89
C LEU A 234 -5.73 7.21 3.39
N TYR A 235 -6.95 7.54 3.79
CA TYR A 235 -7.28 8.71 4.61
C TYR A 235 -7.01 8.42 6.10
N ARG A 236 -6.25 9.30 6.75
CA ARG A 236 -5.98 9.26 8.20
C ARG A 236 -6.27 10.60 8.85
N GLN A 237 -6.87 10.54 10.04
CA GLN A 237 -7.09 11.69 10.90
C GLN A 237 -6.59 11.41 12.33
N GLU A 238 -5.43 11.96 12.68
CA GLU A 238 -4.79 11.77 13.99
C GLU A 238 -4.28 13.09 14.55
N GLY A 239 -4.47 13.33 15.85
CA GLY A 239 -3.94 14.52 16.53
C GLY A 239 -4.37 15.86 15.90
N GLY A 240 -5.55 15.88 15.26
CA GLY A 240 -6.07 17.05 14.53
C GLY A 240 -5.44 17.30 13.15
N ARG A 241 -4.48 16.47 12.72
CA ARG A 241 -3.90 16.48 11.37
C ARG A 241 -4.66 15.51 10.47
N ARG A 242 -4.71 15.83 9.18
CA ARG A 242 -5.35 14.99 8.17
C ARG A 242 -4.40 14.75 7.02
N SER A 243 -4.37 13.51 6.56
CA SER A 243 -3.56 13.12 5.42
C SER A 243 -4.27 12.09 4.57
N ILE A 244 -4.02 12.16 3.28
CA ILE A 244 -4.28 11.09 2.33
C ILE A 244 -2.93 10.61 1.82
N THR A 245 -2.71 9.31 1.77
CA THR A 245 -1.55 8.72 1.11
C THR A 245 -2.04 7.75 0.04
N ILE A 246 -1.65 8.00 -1.20
CA ILE A 246 -1.89 7.09 -2.32
C ILE A 246 -0.66 6.21 -2.49
N TYR A 247 -0.88 4.90 -2.55
CA TYR A 247 0.17 3.90 -2.65
C TYR A 247 0.19 3.21 -4.01
N GLN A 248 -0.97 3.14 -4.69
CA GLN A 248 -1.11 2.38 -5.92
C GLN A 248 -2.18 3.01 -6.82
N ALA A 249 -1.88 3.12 -8.11
CA ALA A 249 -2.88 3.39 -9.15
C ALA A 249 -2.50 2.74 -10.49
N ASN A 250 -3.51 2.27 -11.22
CA ASN A 250 -3.39 1.64 -12.53
C ASN A 250 -3.80 2.61 -13.66
N GLY A 251 -3.05 3.72 -13.79
CA GLY A 251 -3.34 4.73 -14.80
C GLY A 251 -4.11 5.93 -14.24
N ARG A 252 -4.39 6.91 -15.11
CA ARG A 252 -4.87 8.23 -14.69
C ARG A 252 -6.28 8.17 -14.10
N ASP A 253 -7.20 7.42 -14.71
CA ASP A 253 -8.59 7.33 -14.27
C ASP A 253 -8.68 6.64 -12.90
N ASP A 254 -7.96 5.53 -12.71
CA ASP A 254 -7.86 4.86 -11.42
C ASP A 254 -7.28 5.79 -10.34
N LEU A 255 -6.24 6.58 -10.68
CA LEU A 255 -5.69 7.58 -9.77
C LEU A 255 -6.74 8.60 -9.33
N VAL A 256 -7.53 9.16 -10.27
CA VAL A 256 -8.64 10.09 -9.91
C VAL A 256 -9.63 9.41 -9.01
N ARG A 257 -10.00 8.16 -9.33
CA ARG A 257 -11.01 7.42 -8.57
C ARG A 257 -10.55 7.16 -7.14
N VAL A 258 -9.32 6.69 -6.94
CA VAL A 258 -8.72 6.50 -5.60
C VAL A 258 -8.69 7.83 -4.86
N LEU A 259 -8.22 8.91 -5.49
CA LEU A 259 -8.23 10.23 -4.86
C LEU A 259 -9.65 10.68 -4.48
N ALA A 260 -10.63 10.46 -5.35
CA ALA A 260 -12.02 10.81 -5.10
C ALA A 260 -12.59 10.03 -3.91
N HIS A 261 -12.30 8.73 -3.80
CA HIS A 261 -12.68 7.90 -2.65
C HIS A 261 -12.10 8.45 -1.34
N GLU A 262 -10.79 8.68 -1.28
CA GLU A 262 -10.14 9.19 -0.06
C GLU A 262 -10.60 10.61 0.30
N LEU A 263 -10.91 11.45 -0.69
CA LEU A 263 -11.51 12.76 -0.47
C LEU A 263 -12.94 12.65 0.06
N GLY A 264 -13.69 11.63 -0.33
CA GLY A 264 -15.01 11.33 0.24
C GLY A 264 -14.91 11.02 1.75
N HIS A 265 -13.93 10.23 2.17
CA HIS A 265 -13.63 10.05 3.59
C HIS A 265 -13.22 11.36 4.28
N ALA A 266 -12.43 12.20 3.63
CA ALA A 266 -12.07 13.52 4.16
C ALA A 266 -13.30 14.44 4.35
N LEU A 267 -14.31 14.30 3.50
CA LEU A 267 -15.63 14.95 3.61
C LEU A 267 -16.53 14.29 4.68
N GLY A 268 -16.12 13.14 5.21
CA GLY A 268 -16.82 12.40 6.25
C GLY A 268 -17.89 11.45 5.72
N LEU A 269 -17.70 10.92 4.51
CA LEU A 269 -18.50 9.84 3.96
C LEU A 269 -17.90 8.49 4.41
N GLU A 270 -18.79 7.56 4.74
CA GLU A 270 -18.45 6.16 4.99
C GLU A 270 -18.59 5.35 3.70
N HIS A 271 -18.22 4.07 3.76
CA HIS A 271 -18.40 3.19 2.61
C HIS A 271 -19.87 3.03 2.26
N LEU A 272 -20.13 2.91 0.96
CA LEU A 272 -21.45 2.63 0.41
C LEU A 272 -21.53 1.17 -0.07
N PRO A 273 -22.69 0.50 0.07
CA PRO A 273 -22.86 -0.88 -0.36
C PRO A 273 -22.98 -1.02 -1.89
N GLU A 274 -23.25 0.07 -2.62
CA GLU A 274 -23.40 0.04 -4.06
C GLU A 274 -22.06 -0.25 -4.76
N PRO A 275 -21.93 -1.33 -5.55
CA PRO A 275 -20.64 -1.84 -6.04
C PRO A 275 -19.90 -0.89 -6.99
N ASP A 276 -20.63 -0.02 -7.68
CA ASP A 276 -20.07 0.92 -8.64
C ASP A 276 -19.83 2.31 -8.03
N ALA A 277 -20.26 2.53 -6.78
CA ALA A 277 -20.03 3.78 -6.07
C ALA A 277 -18.54 4.05 -5.92
N VAL A 278 -18.14 5.31 -6.03
CA VAL A 278 -16.77 5.72 -5.72
C VAL A 278 -16.48 5.40 -4.26
N MET A 279 -17.44 5.59 -3.35
CA MET A 279 -17.32 5.24 -1.93
C MET A 279 -17.52 3.75 -1.62
N HIS A 280 -17.59 2.85 -2.61
CA HIS A 280 -17.62 1.42 -2.30
C HIS A 280 -16.29 0.98 -1.69
N SER A 281 -16.34 0.11 -0.68
CA SER A 281 -15.15 -0.41 0.03
C SER A 281 -14.17 -1.16 -0.88
N HIS A 282 -14.64 -1.60 -2.05
CA HIS A 282 -13.85 -2.32 -3.05
C HIS A 282 -13.96 -1.67 -4.42
N MET A 283 -12.83 -1.27 -4.99
CA MET A 283 -12.79 -0.63 -6.30
C MET A 283 -12.95 -1.66 -7.44
N ARG A 284 -14.15 -1.73 -8.03
CA ARG A 284 -14.45 -2.66 -9.13
C ARG A 284 -14.19 -2.08 -10.51
N THR A 285 -14.23 -0.77 -10.63
CA THR A 285 -13.98 -0.03 -11.86
C THR A 285 -12.89 1.00 -11.60
N ASP A 286 -12.23 1.43 -12.67
CA ASP A 286 -11.26 2.53 -12.63
C ASP A 286 -11.95 3.88 -12.99
N THR A 287 -13.24 3.86 -13.33
CA THR A 287 -14.00 5.05 -13.75
C THR A 287 -14.27 5.98 -12.57
N PRO A 288 -13.85 7.26 -12.63
CA PRO A 288 -13.96 8.18 -11.50
C PRO A 288 -15.36 8.79 -11.31
N GLU A 289 -16.38 8.33 -12.03
CA GLU A 289 -17.71 8.94 -12.02
C GLU A 289 -18.47 8.69 -10.71
N LEU A 290 -18.94 9.76 -10.06
CA LEU A 290 -19.81 9.65 -8.89
C LEU A 290 -21.20 9.14 -9.28
N THR A 291 -21.60 8.04 -8.65
CA THR A 291 -22.92 7.43 -8.81
C THR A 291 -24.02 8.25 -8.14
N ALA A 292 -25.28 7.88 -8.40
CA ALA A 292 -26.41 8.46 -7.69
C ALA A 292 -26.33 8.25 -6.16
N ALA A 293 -25.80 7.10 -5.72
CA ALA A 293 -25.60 6.78 -4.30
C ALA A 293 -24.57 7.69 -3.65
N ASP A 294 -23.42 7.91 -4.32
CA ASP A 294 -22.37 8.85 -3.85
C ASP A 294 -22.95 10.26 -3.65
N ARG A 295 -23.71 10.75 -4.64
CA ARG A 295 -24.34 12.07 -4.59
C ARG A 295 -25.39 12.15 -3.48
N ALA A 296 -26.20 11.11 -3.31
CA ALA A 296 -27.20 11.06 -2.25
C ALA A 296 -26.56 11.09 -0.85
N ALA A 297 -25.50 10.31 -0.63
CA ALA A 297 -24.75 10.27 0.62
C ALA A 297 -24.11 11.64 0.94
N LEU A 298 -23.48 12.27 -0.06
CA LEU A 298 -22.94 13.61 0.06
C LEU A 298 -24.01 14.64 0.45
N LEU A 299 -25.14 14.64 -0.26
CA LEU A 299 -26.21 15.58 0.02
C LEU A 299 -26.86 15.33 1.39
N ALA A 300 -27.05 14.08 1.80
CA ALA A 300 -27.55 13.74 3.13
C ALA A 300 -26.62 14.28 4.23
N ARG A 301 -25.31 14.20 4.01
CA ARG A 301 -24.29 14.71 4.94
C ARG A 301 -24.37 16.23 5.15
N PHE A 302 -24.79 16.98 4.13
CA PHE A 302 -24.89 18.44 4.14
C PHE A 302 -26.32 19.00 4.19
N ARG A 303 -27.34 18.14 4.14
CA ARG A 303 -28.74 18.47 4.42
C ARG A 303 -28.91 18.76 5.92
N ARG A 304 -29.82 19.71 6.19
CA ARG A 304 -30.12 20.27 7.52
C ARG A 304 -30.54 19.19 8.50
#